data_AF-A0A804J314-F1
#
_entry.id   AF-A0A804J314-F1
#
_cell.length_a   1.000
_cell.length_b   1.000
_cell.length_c   1.000
_cell.angle_alpha   90.00
_cell.angle_beta   90.00
_cell.angle_gamma   90.00
#
_symmetry.space_group_name_H-M   'P 1'
#
loop_
_entity.id
_entity.type
_entity.pdbx_description
1 polymer ?
#
loop_
_entity_poly.entity_id
_entity_poly.type
_entity_poly.pdbx_seq_one_letter_code
_entity_poly.pdbx_strand_id
1 'polypeptide(L)'
;HGEGLQVLHYEVGQKYEPHYDYFVDEFNTRNGGQRLATLLMYLSDVEEGGETVFPSAKVFSSSLPRYTELSECGKKGLSIKPKMGDALLFWSTRPDATLDPSSLHGGCPVIRGNKWSSTKWMHIREFRA
;
A
#
# COMPACT_ATOMS: atom_id res chain seq x y z
N HIS A 1 -12.02 15.61 2.12
CA HIS A 1 -12.20 14.41 1.25
C HIS A 1 -11.28 13.24 1.62
N GLY A 2 -10.87 13.10 2.88
CA GLY A 2 -10.01 11.98 3.28
C GLY A 2 -9.83 11.91 4.78
N GLU A 3 -9.47 10.73 5.26
CA GLU A 3 -9.18 10.47 6.68
C GLU A 3 -7.95 11.24 7.16
N GLY A 4 -7.70 11.25 8.48
CA GLY A 4 -6.43 11.75 9.03
C GLY A 4 -5.22 10.98 8.48
N LEU A 5 -4.02 11.55 8.61
CA LEU A 5 -2.80 10.81 8.31
C LEU A 5 -2.63 9.68 9.34
N GLN A 6 -2.53 8.45 8.87
CA GLN A 6 -2.15 7.32 9.71
C GLN A 6 -0.63 7.14 9.63
N VAL A 7 0.05 6.99 10.76
CA VAL A 7 1.48 6.68 10.82
C VAL A 7 1.66 5.27 11.36
N LEU A 8 2.49 4.48 10.69
CA LEU A 8 2.81 3.11 11.07
C LEU A 8 4.33 2.94 11.18
N HIS A 9 4.75 2.18 12.18
CA HIS A 9 6.12 1.75 12.39
C HIS A 9 6.16 0.22 12.36
N TYR A 10 7.10 -0.33 11.57
CA TYR A 10 7.36 -1.76 11.51
C TYR A 10 8.80 -2.05 11.94
N GLU A 11 8.93 -2.87 12.97
CA GLU A 11 10.18 -3.47 13.43
C GLU A 11 10.57 -4.68 12.56
N VAL A 12 11.78 -5.19 12.77
CA VAL A 12 12.27 -6.41 12.10
C VAL A 12 11.29 -7.57 12.34
N GLY A 13 10.93 -8.25 11.26
CA GLY A 13 9.96 -9.34 11.22
C GLY A 13 8.50 -8.90 11.11
N GLN A 14 8.16 -7.65 11.44
CA GLN A 14 6.80 -7.15 11.30
C GLN A 14 6.42 -6.95 9.84
N LYS A 15 5.16 -7.24 9.53
CA LYS A 15 4.58 -7.22 8.17
C LYS A 15 3.13 -6.78 8.23
N TYR A 16 2.54 -6.56 7.06
CA TYR A 16 1.10 -6.43 6.91
C TYR A 16 0.62 -7.35 5.80
N GLU A 17 -0.34 -8.22 6.09
CA GLU A 17 -0.85 -9.17 5.10
C GLU A 17 -1.51 -8.46 3.92
N PRO A 18 -1.48 -9.04 2.72
CA PRO A 18 -2.18 -8.49 1.58
C PRO A 18 -3.67 -8.25 1.86
N HIS A 19 -4.13 -7.05 1.58
CA HIS A 19 -5.49 -6.58 1.85
C HIS A 19 -5.92 -5.53 0.83
N TYR A 20 -7.18 -5.12 0.93
CA TYR A 20 -7.73 -4.02 0.18
C TYR A 20 -7.99 -2.84 1.10
N ASP A 21 -7.77 -1.63 0.58
CA ASP A 21 -8.11 -0.41 1.30
C ASP A 21 -9.59 -0.05 1.17
N TYR A 22 -10.29 -0.55 0.14
CA TYR A 22 -11.73 -0.35 0.00
C TYR A 22 -12.51 -1.12 1.07
N PHE A 23 -13.72 -0.65 1.34
CA PHE A 23 -14.62 -1.32 2.28
C PHE A 23 -15.47 -2.37 1.56
N VAL A 24 -15.75 -3.47 2.24
CA VAL A 24 -16.70 -4.50 1.79
C VAL A 24 -18.06 -4.36 2.47
N ASP A 25 -18.14 -3.57 3.54
CA ASP A 25 -19.34 -3.37 4.34
C ASP A 25 -19.99 -2.00 4.08
N GLU A 26 -21.29 -1.95 4.32
CA GLU A 26 -22.08 -0.71 4.17
C GLU A 26 -21.85 0.29 5.30
N PHE A 27 -21.31 -0.12 6.46
CA PHE A 27 -21.16 0.76 7.60
C PHE A 27 -20.06 1.79 7.37
N ASN A 28 -18.87 1.32 6.96
CA ASN A 28 -17.71 2.17 6.72
C ASN A 28 -17.89 3.10 5.51
N THR A 29 -18.71 2.72 4.54
CA THR A 29 -19.02 3.58 3.37
C THR A 29 -19.98 4.73 3.68
N ARG A 30 -20.60 4.78 4.86
CA ARG A 30 -21.52 5.88 5.23
C ARG A 30 -20.84 7.23 5.32
N ASN A 31 -19.59 7.26 5.78
CA ASN A 31 -18.81 8.48 5.91
C ASN A 31 -17.83 8.62 4.74
N GLY A 32 -18.06 9.58 3.85
CA GLY A 32 -17.21 9.77 2.66
C GLY A 32 -17.40 8.76 1.52
N GLY A 33 -18.12 7.65 1.69
CA GLY A 33 -18.20 6.61 0.66
C GLY A 33 -16.96 5.72 0.64
N GLN A 34 -16.75 5.03 -0.48
CA GLN A 34 -15.55 4.20 -0.67
C GLN A 34 -14.27 5.03 -0.62
N ARG A 35 -13.20 4.40 -0.13
CA ARG A 35 -11.83 4.87 -0.35
C ARG A 35 -11.51 4.70 -1.83
N LEU A 36 -11.29 5.82 -2.51
CA LEU A 36 -11.02 5.91 -3.94
C LEU A 36 -9.54 5.59 -4.23
N ALA A 37 -8.66 6.17 -3.42
CA ALA A 37 -7.22 6.09 -3.62
C ALA A 37 -6.47 6.18 -2.29
N THR A 38 -5.28 5.62 -2.30
CA THR A 38 -4.36 5.60 -1.18
C THR A 38 -3.05 6.25 -1.60
N LEU A 39 -2.60 7.22 -0.81
CA LEU A 39 -1.24 7.75 -0.88
C LEU A 39 -0.44 7.20 0.30
N LEU A 40 0.50 6.31 0.01
CA LEU A 40 1.42 5.72 0.97
C LEU A 40 2.78 6.43 0.86
N MET A 41 3.18 7.14 1.91
CA MET A 41 4.44 7.86 1.98
C MET A 41 5.45 7.08 2.81
N TYR A 42 6.67 6.92 2.30
CA TYR A 42 7.76 6.29 3.03
C TYR A 42 8.52 7.34 3.84
N LEU A 43 8.52 7.17 5.16
CA LEU A 43 9.13 8.11 6.10
C LEU A 43 10.53 7.66 6.56
N SER A 44 10.99 6.49 6.11
CA SER A 44 12.35 6.01 6.32
C SER A 44 12.83 5.19 5.12
N ASP A 45 14.15 5.13 4.96
CA ASP A 45 14.78 4.11 4.13
C ASP A 45 14.70 2.77 4.85
N VAL A 46 14.50 1.68 4.09
CA VAL A 46 14.58 0.32 4.62
C VAL A 46 15.73 -0.43 3.95
N GLU A 47 16.64 -0.96 4.76
CA GLU A 47 17.85 -1.62 4.26
C GLU A 47 17.51 -2.88 3.48
N GLU A 48 16.68 -3.76 4.07
CA GLU A 48 16.29 -5.04 3.50
C GLU A 48 14.85 -5.42 3.87
N GLY A 49 14.09 -5.91 2.89
CA GLY A 49 12.66 -6.19 3.03
C GLY A 49 11.80 -4.92 3.08
N GLY A 50 10.65 -5.01 3.74
CA GLY A 50 9.75 -3.87 3.96
C GLY A 50 9.01 -3.38 2.72
N GLU A 51 9.12 -4.06 1.58
CA GLU A 51 8.48 -3.65 0.32
C GLU A 51 6.97 -3.51 0.44
N THR A 52 6.37 -2.60 -0.32
CA THR A 52 4.93 -2.66 -0.59
C THR A 52 4.73 -3.52 -1.82
N VAL A 53 4.05 -4.67 -1.66
CA VAL A 53 3.85 -5.68 -2.72
C VAL A 53 2.40 -5.70 -3.19
N PHE A 54 2.21 -5.77 -4.51
CA PHE A 54 0.92 -5.94 -5.20
C PHE A 54 0.89 -7.31 -5.88
N PRO A 55 0.48 -8.39 -5.17
CA PRO A 55 0.51 -9.75 -5.70
C PRO A 55 -0.44 -9.98 -6.89
N SER A 56 -1.51 -9.18 -7.01
CA SER A 56 -2.48 -9.28 -8.11
C SER A 56 -2.17 -8.38 -9.30
N ALA A 57 -1.08 -7.59 -9.24
CA ALA A 57 -0.66 -6.77 -10.37
C ALA A 57 -0.11 -7.65 -11.50
N LYS A 58 -0.67 -7.49 -12.71
CA LYS A 58 -0.28 -8.26 -13.90
C LYS A 58 0.97 -7.67 -14.56
N VAL A 59 2.08 -7.66 -13.83
CA VAL A 59 3.38 -7.19 -14.32
C VAL A 59 4.41 -8.31 -14.19
N PHE A 60 5.25 -8.47 -15.19
CA PHE A 60 6.40 -9.38 -15.12
C PHE A 60 7.47 -8.78 -14.19
N SER A 61 7.32 -8.99 -12.88
CA SER A 61 8.22 -8.39 -11.88
C SER A 61 9.69 -8.74 -12.11
N SER A 62 9.98 -9.93 -12.66
CA SER A 62 11.34 -10.38 -12.99
C SER A 62 12.06 -9.54 -14.06
N SER A 63 11.34 -8.78 -14.89
CA SER A 63 11.94 -7.88 -15.87
C SER A 63 12.20 -6.47 -15.34
N LEU A 64 11.76 -6.16 -14.12
CA LEU A 64 11.93 -4.83 -13.56
C LEU A 64 13.38 -4.61 -13.09
N PRO A 65 13.95 -3.42 -13.37
CA PRO A 65 15.19 -2.99 -12.72
C PRO A 65 14.96 -3.09 -11.21
N ARG A 66 15.86 -3.77 -10.49
CA ARG A 66 15.82 -4.02 -9.03
C ARG A 66 15.08 -5.26 -8.56
N TYR A 67 14.58 -6.14 -9.45
CA TYR A 67 14.01 -7.43 -9.04
C TYR A 67 14.96 -8.25 -8.13
N THR A 68 16.26 -8.20 -8.39
CA THR A 68 17.29 -8.90 -7.61
C THR A 68 17.52 -8.33 -6.21
N GLU A 69 17.08 -7.08 -5.96
CA GLU A 69 17.17 -6.42 -4.64
C GLU A 69 15.96 -6.69 -3.75
N LEU A 70 14.91 -7.32 -4.29
CA LEU A 70 13.67 -7.61 -3.58
C LEU A 70 13.83 -8.84 -2.67
N SER A 71 13.16 -8.81 -1.52
CA SER A 71 12.93 -9.97 -0.68
C SER A 71 12.11 -11.04 -1.39
N GLU A 72 12.11 -12.26 -0.86
CA GLU A 72 11.25 -13.35 -1.35
C GLU A 72 9.75 -13.00 -1.29
N CYS A 73 9.35 -12.11 -0.37
CA CYS A 73 8.01 -11.55 -0.35
C CYS A 73 7.79 -10.59 -1.52
N GLY A 74 8.73 -9.65 -1.75
CA GLY A 74 8.64 -8.65 -2.81
C GLY A 74 8.60 -9.28 -4.22
N LYS A 75 9.22 -10.43 -4.42
CA LYS A 75 9.20 -11.15 -5.70
C LYS A 75 7.84 -11.75 -6.07
N LYS A 76 6.87 -11.81 -5.14
CA LYS A 76 5.52 -12.37 -5.37
C LYS A 76 4.59 -11.48 -6.20
N GLY A 77 5.02 -10.26 -6.54
CA GLY A 77 4.21 -9.31 -7.31
C GLY A 77 5.01 -8.09 -7.76
N LEU A 78 4.29 -7.07 -8.23
CA LEU A 78 4.88 -5.74 -8.42
C LEU A 78 5.21 -5.18 -7.03
N SER A 79 6.46 -4.79 -6.80
CA SER A 79 6.90 -4.35 -5.48
C SER A 79 7.71 -3.08 -5.53
N ILE A 80 7.50 -2.24 -4.52
CA ILE A 80 8.16 -0.96 -4.36
C ILE A 80 8.97 -1.03 -3.07
N LYS A 81 10.30 -0.83 -3.18
CA LYS A 81 11.19 -0.76 -2.03
C LYS A 81 11.01 0.60 -1.34
N PRO A 82 10.87 0.66 0.00
CA PRO A 82 10.73 1.92 0.71
C PRO A 82 12.01 2.76 0.58
N LYS A 83 11.83 4.00 0.13
CA LYS A 83 12.87 5.02 0.07
C LYS A 83 12.31 6.29 0.71
N MET A 84 13.00 6.84 1.69
CA MET A 84 12.54 8.00 2.44
C MET A 84 12.23 9.16 1.49
N GLY A 85 11.04 9.74 1.62
CA GLY A 85 10.55 10.85 0.81
C GLY A 85 9.75 10.44 -0.42
N ASP A 86 9.84 9.17 -0.86
CA ASP A 86 9.01 8.67 -1.94
C ASP A 86 7.56 8.48 -1.47
N ALA A 87 6.62 8.63 -2.41
CA ALA A 87 5.21 8.37 -2.19
C ALA A 87 4.65 7.49 -3.31
N LEU A 88 3.85 6.51 -2.91
CA LEU A 88 3.14 5.59 -3.78
C LEU A 88 1.66 5.96 -3.79
N LEU A 89 1.14 6.31 -4.97
CA LEU A 89 -0.28 6.54 -5.20
C LEU A 89 -0.87 5.37 -5.98
N PHE A 90 -1.96 4.79 -5.47
CA PHE A 90 -2.73 3.77 -6.16
C PHE A 90 -4.22 3.91 -5.88
N TRP A 91 -5.04 3.33 -6.76
CA TRP A 91 -6.50 3.40 -6.69
C TRP A 91 -7.08 2.09 -6.19
N SER A 92 -8.06 2.19 -5.29
CA SER A 92 -8.84 1.05 -4.79
C SER A 92 -10.06 0.75 -5.67
N THR A 93 -10.42 1.69 -6.55
CA THR A 93 -11.55 1.58 -7.47
C THR A 93 -11.15 1.93 -8.90
N ARG A 94 -11.83 1.33 -9.87
CA ARG A 94 -11.71 1.66 -11.29
C ARG A 94 -12.42 2.99 -11.63
N PRO A 95 -12.20 3.57 -12.82
CA PRO A 95 -12.89 4.80 -13.24
C PRO A 95 -14.42 4.70 -13.26
N ASP A 96 -14.98 3.49 -13.39
CA ASP A 96 -16.42 3.21 -13.32
C ASP A 96 -16.94 3.02 -11.88
N ALA A 97 -16.10 3.34 -10.88
CA ALA A 97 -16.35 3.18 -9.45
C ALA A 97 -16.51 1.73 -8.96
N THR A 98 -16.24 0.72 -9.80
CA THR A 98 -16.16 -0.67 -9.35
C THR A 98 -14.88 -0.91 -8.56
N LEU A 99 -14.92 -1.84 -7.59
CA LEU A 99 -13.74 -2.21 -6.80
C LEU A 99 -12.66 -2.80 -7.71
N ASP A 100 -11.39 -2.46 -7.46
CA ASP A 100 -10.28 -2.96 -8.25
C ASP A 100 -9.54 -4.11 -7.53
N PRO A 101 -9.70 -5.38 -7.96
CA PRO A 101 -8.99 -6.50 -7.35
C PRO A 101 -7.47 -6.46 -7.54
N SER A 102 -6.97 -5.67 -8.50
CA SER A 102 -5.52 -5.50 -8.69
C SER A 102 -4.87 -4.60 -7.63
N SER A 103 -5.68 -3.89 -6.84
CA SER A 103 -5.24 -3.06 -5.71
C SER A 103 -4.92 -3.85 -4.43
N LEU A 104 -5.05 -5.19 -4.47
CA LEU A 104 -4.61 -6.07 -3.38
C LEU A 104 -3.13 -5.78 -3.11
N HIS A 105 -2.81 -5.35 -1.89
CA HIS A 105 -1.46 -4.95 -1.54
C HIS A 105 -1.13 -5.27 -0.08
N GLY A 106 0.16 -5.45 0.22
CA GLY A 106 0.64 -5.74 1.56
C GLY A 106 2.00 -5.13 1.84
N GLY A 107 2.39 -5.17 3.11
CA GLY A 107 3.73 -4.79 3.56
C GLY A 107 4.56 -6.04 3.81
N CYS A 108 5.60 -6.25 3.00
CA CYS A 108 6.54 -7.35 3.21
C CYS A 108 7.26 -7.20 4.56
N PRO A 109 7.72 -8.31 5.17
CA PRO A 109 8.47 -8.28 6.42
C PRO A 109 9.70 -7.36 6.30
N VAL A 110 9.95 -6.55 7.32
CA VAL A 110 11.24 -5.86 7.46
C VAL A 110 12.29 -6.91 7.84
N ILE A 111 13.34 -7.05 7.04
CA ILE A 111 14.44 -8.00 7.31
C ILE A 111 15.57 -7.28 8.04
N ARG A 112 15.89 -6.05 7.63
CA ARG A 112 16.90 -5.21 8.28
C ARG A 112 16.54 -3.72 8.22
N GLY A 113 16.81 -3.00 9.30
CA GLY A 113 16.44 -1.60 9.50
C GLY A 113 15.08 -1.44 10.16
N ASN A 114 14.42 -0.30 9.93
CA ASN A 114 13.12 0.05 10.49
C ASN A 114 12.27 0.80 9.44
N LYS A 115 11.01 0.40 9.29
CA LYS A 115 10.10 1.00 8.30
C LYS A 115 9.13 1.95 9.00
N TRP A 116 9.17 3.22 8.63
CA TRP A 116 8.15 4.19 8.94
C TRP A 116 7.39 4.55 7.68
N SER A 117 6.06 4.60 7.78
CA SER A 117 5.20 5.02 6.67
C SER A 117 4.04 5.85 7.16
N SER A 118 3.52 6.71 6.30
CA SER A 118 2.24 7.37 6.51
C SER A 118 1.27 7.13 5.37
N THR A 119 0.05 6.74 5.71
CA THR A 119 -1.02 6.46 4.76
C THR A 119 -2.05 7.56 4.81
N LYS A 120 -2.47 8.05 3.64
CA LYS A 120 -3.60 8.94 3.45
C LYS A 120 -4.63 8.25 2.56
N TRP A 121 -5.79 7.96 3.13
CA TRP A 121 -6.94 7.48 2.37
C TRP A 121 -7.82 8.63 1.90
N MET A 122 -8.13 8.62 0.61
CA MET A 122 -8.97 9.62 -0.04
C MET A 122 -10.32 8.98 -0.39
N HIS A 123 -11.40 9.67 -0.04
CA HIS A 123 -12.77 9.17 -0.23
C HIS A 123 -13.42 9.81 -1.46
N ILE A 124 -14.36 9.08 -2.06
CA ILE A 124 -15.14 9.54 -3.21
C ILE A 124 -16.03 10.77 -2.89
N ARG A 125 -16.42 10.95 -1.62
CA ARG A 125 -17.18 12.11 -1.13
C ARG A 125 -16.46 12.79 0.04
N GLU A 126 -17.04 13.89 0.52
CA GLU A 126 -16.55 14.55 1.73
C GLU A 126 -16.56 13.56 2.91
N PHE A 127 -15.38 13.36 3.51
CA PHE A 127 -15.21 12.62 4.75
C PHE A 127 -15.28 13.61 5.92
N ARG A 128 -16.12 13.33 6.91
CA ARG A 128 -16.32 14.18 8.09
C ARG A 128 -15.80 13.46 9.31
N ALA A 129 -14.72 13.98 9.89
CA ALA A 129 -14.09 13.47 11.10
C ALA A 129 -14.85 13.89 12.35
#